data_AF-A0A8H8NRW2-F1
#
_entry.id   AF-A0A8H8NRW2-F1
#
_cell.length_a   1.000
_cell.length_b   1.000
_cell.length_c   1.000
_cell.angle_alpha   90.00
_cell.angle_beta   90.00
_cell.angle_gamma   90.00
#
_symmetry.space_group_name_H-M   'P 1'
#
loop_
_entity.id
_entity.type
_entity.pdbx_description
1 polymer ?
#
loop_
_entity_poly.entity_id
_entity_poly.type
_entity_poly.pdbx_seq_one_letter_code
_entity_poly.pdbx_strand_id
1 'polypeptide(L)'
;MNGHDPERQALLPPPNTRQDTDVQHQAVDSVLARQELRPRDPPLWGLAAISLLVTVGYTWYTVLVHADPVELGWFAFHPMLQTAAVFAFAMGVMTLQPTLSAASKEAGRARHQKIQLGLGFPLILLGSLSVIVHKEKMGWPHFTSLHSKVGLATLILLVLQALAGGASLWGKGVAVGGEERGKSLWKWHRLWATSSSRCSWLPSSWEVRLRTGPR
;
A
#
# COMPACT_ATOMS: atom_id res chain seq x y z
N MET A 1 -40.43 -11.33 -42.24
CA MET A 1 -41.19 -11.62 -41.01
C MET A 1 -40.59 -10.80 -39.88
N ASN A 2 -41.04 -9.55 -39.72
CA ASN A 2 -40.65 -8.68 -38.61
C ASN A 2 -41.64 -8.93 -37.47
N GLY A 3 -41.27 -9.77 -36.52
CA GLY A 3 -42.03 -10.02 -35.30
C GLY A 3 -41.92 -8.82 -34.35
N HIS A 4 -42.76 -7.82 -34.56
CA HIS A 4 -43.08 -6.84 -33.53
C HIS A 4 -44.17 -7.45 -32.65
N ASP A 5 -43.72 -8.14 -31.61
CA ASP A 5 -44.59 -8.76 -30.62
C ASP A 5 -44.72 -7.80 -29.42
N PRO A 6 -45.83 -7.05 -29.30
CA PRO A 6 -45.99 -6.01 -28.28
C PRO A 6 -45.96 -6.58 -26.85
N GLU A 7 -46.27 -7.87 -26.67
CA GLU A 7 -46.17 -8.55 -25.37
C GLU A 7 -44.72 -8.70 -24.88
N ARG A 8 -43.73 -8.80 -25.78
CA ARG A 8 -42.31 -8.83 -25.39
C ARG A 8 -41.81 -7.50 -24.82
N GLN A 9 -42.42 -6.37 -25.19
CA GLN A 9 -42.08 -5.07 -24.60
C GLN A 9 -42.69 -4.90 -23.20
N ALA A 10 -43.83 -5.54 -22.92
CA ALA A 10 -44.46 -5.51 -21.59
C ALA A 10 -43.69 -6.33 -20.53
N LEU A 11 -42.81 -7.24 -20.95
CA LEU A 11 -41.96 -8.04 -20.07
C LEU A 11 -40.60 -7.38 -19.75
N LEU A 12 -40.29 -6.25 -20.37
CA LEU A 12 -39.09 -5.50 -20.00
C LEU A 12 -39.41 -4.65 -18.76
N PRO A 13 -38.58 -4.72 -17.70
CA PRO A 13 -38.74 -3.83 -16.57
C PRO A 13 -38.75 -2.38 -17.07
N PRO A 14 -39.59 -1.50 -16.49
CA PRO A 14 -39.67 -0.11 -16.91
C PRO A 14 -38.25 0.50 -16.89
N PRO A 15 -37.92 1.38 -17.85
CA PRO A 15 -36.61 2.02 -17.89
C PRO A 15 -36.38 2.73 -16.55
N ASN A 16 -35.30 2.34 -15.85
CA ASN A 16 -34.93 2.93 -14.56
C ASN A 16 -34.97 4.45 -14.67
N THR A 17 -35.81 5.08 -13.86
CA THR A 17 -35.86 6.53 -13.81
C THR A 17 -34.60 7.07 -13.14
N ARG A 18 -34.30 8.35 -13.35
CA ARG A 18 -33.20 9.04 -12.65
C ARG A 18 -33.32 8.90 -11.13
N GLN A 19 -34.56 8.88 -10.64
CA GLN A 19 -34.88 8.76 -9.23
C GLN A 19 -34.60 7.34 -8.71
N ASP A 20 -34.87 6.29 -9.51
CA ASP A 20 -34.51 4.91 -9.16
C ASP A 20 -32.99 4.73 -9.09
N THR A 21 -32.26 5.40 -9.98
CA THR A 21 -30.79 5.37 -9.98
C THR A 21 -30.22 6.07 -8.75
N ASP A 22 -30.74 7.24 -8.38
CA ASP A 22 -30.30 7.98 -7.19
C ASP A 22 -30.58 7.20 -5.89
N VAL A 23 -31.77 6.57 -5.77
CA VAL A 23 -32.12 5.71 -4.63
C VAL A 23 -31.21 4.50 -4.55
N GLN A 24 -30.90 3.88 -5.69
CA GLN A 24 -30.00 2.74 -5.74
C GLN A 24 -28.56 3.12 -5.37
N HIS A 25 -28.07 4.29 -5.80
CA HIS A 25 -26.78 4.83 -5.39
C HIS A 25 -26.72 5.09 -3.88
N GLN A 26 -27.75 5.72 -3.31
CA GLN A 26 -27.84 5.95 -1.86
C GLN A 26 -27.88 4.65 -1.06
N ALA A 27 -28.63 3.65 -1.54
CA ALA A 27 -28.69 2.34 -0.89
C ALA A 27 -27.31 1.65 -0.88
N VAL A 28 -26.60 1.66 -2.01
CA VAL A 28 -25.24 1.12 -2.12
C VAL A 28 -24.28 1.86 -1.19
N ASP A 29 -24.31 3.19 -1.17
CA ASP A 29 -23.45 4.00 -0.29
C ASP A 29 -23.73 3.72 1.19
N SER A 30 -24.99 3.52 1.57
CA SER A 30 -25.37 3.17 2.94
C SER A 30 -24.88 1.78 3.38
N VAL A 31 -24.88 0.81 2.46
CA VAL A 31 -24.35 -0.54 2.69
C VAL A 31 -22.82 -0.48 2.82
N LEU A 32 -22.15 0.27 1.93
CA LEU A 32 -20.70 0.48 2.01
C LEU A 32 -20.31 1.19 3.31
N ALA A 33 -21.08 2.18 3.76
CA ALA A 33 -20.85 2.85 5.04
C ALA A 33 -21.01 1.90 6.23
N ARG A 34 -22.02 1.01 6.24
CA ARG A 34 -22.14 -0.03 7.29
C ARG A 34 -21.01 -1.05 7.25
N GLN A 35 -20.57 -1.44 6.07
CA GLN A 35 -19.44 -2.35 5.92
C GLN A 35 -18.11 -1.69 6.29
N GLU A 36 -18.00 -0.37 6.19
CA GLU A 36 -16.82 0.41 6.58
C GLU A 36 -16.68 0.47 8.12
N LEU A 37 -17.82 0.43 8.81
CA LEU A 37 -17.90 0.24 10.26
C LEU A 37 -17.63 -1.21 10.68
N ARG A 38 -17.56 -2.18 9.74
CA ARG A 38 -17.20 -3.55 10.09
C ARG A 38 -15.76 -3.54 10.61
N PRO A 39 -15.51 -4.06 11.83
CA PRO A 39 -14.17 -4.13 12.38
C PRO A 39 -13.21 -4.78 11.38
N ARG A 40 -12.05 -4.15 11.15
CA ARG A 40 -10.89 -4.82 10.54
C ARG A 40 -10.71 -6.15 11.24
N ASP A 41 -10.38 -7.23 10.54
CA ASP A 41 -10.09 -8.55 11.15
C ASP A 41 -9.21 -8.37 12.40
N PRO A 42 -9.82 -8.31 13.61
CA PRO A 42 -9.15 -7.80 14.78
C PRO A 42 -7.88 -8.60 15.15
N PRO A 43 -7.85 -9.93 14.97
CA PRO A 43 -6.67 -10.69 15.36
C PRO A 43 -5.48 -10.44 14.44
N LEU A 44 -5.66 -10.30 13.12
CA LEU A 44 -4.54 -10.16 12.19
C LEU A 44 -3.86 -8.79 12.32
N TRP A 45 -4.64 -7.73 12.45
CA TRP A 45 -4.11 -6.39 12.68
C TRP A 45 -3.38 -6.31 14.02
N GLY A 46 -3.97 -6.89 15.07
CA GLY A 46 -3.38 -6.93 16.40
C GLY A 46 -2.06 -7.70 16.43
N LEU A 47 -2.01 -8.89 15.80
CA LEU A 47 -0.79 -9.69 15.71
C LEU A 47 0.33 -8.96 14.97
N ALA A 48 0.03 -8.30 13.85
CA ALA A 48 1.01 -7.51 13.12
C ALA A 48 1.53 -6.33 13.96
N ALA A 49 0.64 -5.57 14.61
CA ALA A 49 1.02 -4.45 15.45
C ALA A 49 1.87 -4.88 16.65
N ILE A 50 1.47 -5.95 17.36
CA ILE A 50 2.22 -6.51 18.49
C ILE A 50 3.60 -6.97 18.04
N SER A 51 3.71 -7.71 16.93
CA SER A 51 4.99 -8.20 16.42
C SER A 51 5.95 -7.03 16.10
N LEU A 52 5.45 -5.97 15.48
CA LEU A 52 6.27 -4.80 15.17
C LEU A 52 6.67 -4.02 16.43
N LEU A 53 5.75 -3.87 17.39
CA LEU A 53 6.05 -3.22 18.68
C LEU A 53 7.09 -4.00 19.49
N VAL A 54 6.99 -5.34 19.50
CA VAL A 54 8.00 -6.21 20.12
C VAL A 54 9.35 -6.02 19.42
N THR A 55 9.38 -5.96 18.09
CA THR A 55 10.63 -5.75 17.33
C THR A 55 11.28 -4.41 17.66
N VAL A 56 10.50 -3.32 17.69
CA VAL A 56 10.97 -1.98 18.07
C VAL A 56 11.45 -2.00 19.52
N GLY A 57 10.60 -2.44 20.45
CA GLY A 57 10.89 -2.44 21.88
C GLY A 57 12.12 -3.28 22.23
N TYR A 58 12.23 -4.48 21.66
CA TYR A 58 13.40 -5.36 21.87
C TYR A 58 14.68 -4.72 21.32
N THR A 59 14.64 -4.16 20.11
CA THR A 59 15.81 -3.51 19.50
C THR A 59 16.28 -2.32 20.33
N TRP A 60 15.35 -1.49 20.78
CA TRP A 60 15.67 -0.33 21.59
C TRP A 60 16.20 -0.74 22.96
N TYR A 61 15.60 -1.77 23.57
CA TYR A 61 16.09 -2.36 24.81
C TYR A 61 17.53 -2.88 24.66
N THR A 62 17.84 -3.62 23.58
CA THR A 62 19.21 -4.11 23.35
C THR A 62 20.22 -2.98 23.19
N VAL A 63 19.86 -1.91 22.48
CA VAL A 63 20.77 -0.78 22.26
C VAL A 63 20.99 0.02 23.54
N LEU A 64 19.91 0.35 24.24
CA LEU A 64 19.95 1.28 25.38
C LEU A 64 20.41 0.61 26.68
N VAL A 65 20.19 -0.70 26.84
CA VAL A 65 20.47 -1.41 28.09
C VAL A 65 21.66 -2.35 27.99
N HIS A 66 21.91 -2.96 26.83
CA HIS A 66 22.92 -4.03 26.70
C HIS A 66 24.16 -3.64 25.90
N ALA A 67 24.10 -2.61 25.06
CA ALA A 67 25.13 -2.37 24.05
C ALA A 67 25.93 -1.07 24.24
N ASP A 68 25.79 -0.39 25.39
CA ASP A 68 26.36 0.93 25.69
C ASP A 68 26.27 1.94 24.52
N PRO A 69 25.22 2.79 24.49
CA PRO A 69 25.04 3.78 23.43
C PRO A 69 26.22 4.75 23.25
N VAL A 70 27.02 4.99 24.30
CA VAL A 70 28.17 5.90 24.25
C VAL A 70 29.28 5.28 23.41
N GLU A 71 29.57 3.98 23.61
CA GLU A 71 30.58 3.26 22.82
C GLU A 71 30.14 3.06 21.36
N LEU A 72 28.86 2.76 21.13
CA LEU A 72 28.31 2.64 19.78
C LEU A 72 28.29 3.98 19.02
N GLY A 73 28.24 5.10 19.74
CA GLY A 73 28.16 6.45 19.18
C GLY A 73 27.04 6.58 18.12
N TRP A 74 27.38 7.11 16.94
CA TRP A 74 26.40 7.33 15.86
C TRP A 74 25.75 6.05 15.33
N PHE A 75 26.35 4.88 15.54
CA PHE A 75 25.76 3.62 15.09
C PHE A 75 24.53 3.25 15.91
N ALA A 76 24.43 3.64 17.19
CA ALA A 76 23.28 3.32 18.05
C ALA A 76 21.94 3.76 17.45
N PHE A 77 21.92 4.90 16.75
CA PHE A 77 20.73 5.42 16.09
C PHE A 77 20.24 4.53 14.95
N HIS A 78 21.12 3.77 14.29
CA HIS A 78 20.75 2.98 13.12
C HIS A 78 19.67 1.94 13.43
N PRO A 79 19.91 0.92 14.28
CA PRO A 79 18.91 -0.11 14.54
C PRO A 79 17.62 0.47 15.16
N MET A 80 17.73 1.52 15.99
CA MET A 80 16.56 2.19 16.59
C MET A 80 15.69 2.89 15.54
N LEU A 81 16.28 3.72 14.69
CA LEU A 81 15.55 4.48 13.66
C LEU A 81 15.06 3.59 12.52
N GLN A 82 15.81 2.54 12.16
CA GLN A 82 15.39 1.58 11.13
C GLN A 82 14.15 0.79 11.57
N THR A 83 14.12 0.29 12.82
CA THR A 83 12.94 -0.43 13.33
C THR A 83 11.74 0.50 13.50
N ALA A 84 11.94 1.75 13.93
CA ALA A 84 10.89 2.76 13.97
C ALA A 84 10.35 3.11 12.58
N ALA A 85 11.21 3.19 11.56
CA ALA A 85 10.81 3.41 10.17
C ALA A 85 9.96 2.27 9.63
N VAL A 86 10.37 1.02 9.87
CA VAL A 86 9.60 -0.18 9.48
C VAL A 86 8.22 -0.18 10.13
N PHE A 87 8.13 0.15 11.42
CA PHE A 87 6.85 0.30 12.11
C PHE A 87 5.99 1.39 11.46
N ALA A 88 6.54 2.58 11.20
CA ALA A 88 5.83 3.67 10.54
C ALA A 88 5.32 3.27 9.15
N PHE A 89 6.17 2.64 8.33
CA PHE A 89 5.78 2.17 6.99
C PHE A 89 4.64 1.16 7.04
N ALA A 90 4.72 0.20 7.96
CA ALA A 90 3.68 -0.81 8.15
C ALA A 90 2.35 -0.18 8.57
N MET A 91 2.37 0.67 9.61
CA MET A 91 1.17 1.38 10.07
C MET A 91 0.57 2.26 8.97
N GLY A 92 1.42 2.94 8.19
CA GLY A 92 1.02 3.75 7.03
C GLY A 92 0.31 2.92 5.95
N VAL A 93 0.82 1.74 5.62
CA VAL A 93 0.17 0.80 4.66
C VAL A 93 -1.15 0.27 5.21
N MET A 94 -1.22 -0.07 6.50
CA MET A 94 -2.44 -0.59 7.13
C MET A 94 -3.60 0.40 7.11
N THR A 95 -3.34 1.71 6.98
CA THR A 95 -4.41 2.72 6.82
C THR A 95 -5.19 2.58 5.51
N LEU A 96 -4.69 1.80 4.55
CA LEU A 96 -5.28 1.55 3.23
C LEU A 96 -6.27 0.37 3.20
N GLN A 97 -6.58 -0.27 4.34
CA GLN A 97 -7.42 -1.47 4.39
C GLN A 97 -8.55 -1.40 5.44
N PRO A 98 -9.71 -2.02 5.16
CA PRO A 98 -10.51 -1.83 3.94
C PRO A 98 -11.19 -0.46 3.94
N THR A 99 -11.32 0.15 2.76
CA THR A 99 -12.00 1.44 2.56
C THR A 99 -13.07 1.26 1.48
N LEU A 100 -14.33 1.47 1.82
CA LEU A 100 -15.46 1.09 0.97
C LEU A 100 -16.06 2.28 0.23
N SER A 101 -16.07 3.47 0.83
CA SER A 101 -16.47 4.71 0.18
C SER A 101 -15.31 5.40 -0.57
N ALA A 102 -15.62 6.31 -1.49
CA ALA A 102 -14.60 7.15 -2.14
C ALA A 102 -13.91 8.08 -1.13
N ALA A 103 -14.68 8.66 -0.20
CA ALA A 103 -14.16 9.53 0.85
C ALA A 103 -13.19 8.80 1.79
N SER A 104 -13.48 7.56 2.18
CA SER A 104 -12.58 6.79 3.03
C SER A 104 -11.32 6.33 2.33
N LYS A 105 -11.40 6.00 1.02
CA LYS A 105 -10.22 5.73 0.17
C LYS A 105 -9.30 6.93 0.13
N GLU A 106 -9.86 8.13 -0.04
CA GLU A 106 -9.09 9.37 0.00
C GLU A 106 -8.47 9.64 1.37
N ALA A 107 -9.24 9.49 2.45
CA ALA A 107 -8.72 9.67 3.82
C ALA A 107 -7.61 8.66 4.15
N GLY A 108 -7.76 7.39 3.76
CA GLY A 108 -6.75 6.35 3.88
C GLY A 108 -5.48 6.69 3.11
N ARG A 109 -5.62 7.09 1.84
CA ARG A 109 -4.50 7.56 1.01
C ARG A 109 -3.77 8.76 1.63
N ALA A 110 -4.51 9.74 2.13
CA ALA A 110 -3.92 10.92 2.77
C ALA A 110 -3.12 10.56 4.03
N ARG A 111 -3.65 9.67 4.89
CA ARG A 111 -2.92 9.17 6.06
C ARG A 111 -1.67 8.38 5.66
N HIS A 112 -1.79 7.49 4.68
CA HIS A 112 -0.65 6.76 4.13
C HIS A 112 0.45 7.71 3.68
N GLN A 113 0.14 8.69 2.83
CA GLN A 113 1.13 9.67 2.33
C GLN A 113 1.80 10.44 3.47
N LYS A 114 1.02 10.94 4.44
CA LYS A 114 1.56 11.66 5.60
C LYS A 114 2.50 10.80 6.44
N ILE A 115 2.13 9.55 6.70
CA ILE A 115 2.95 8.63 7.52
C ILE A 115 4.21 8.23 6.75
N GLN A 116 4.11 7.87 5.47
CA GLN A 116 5.28 7.47 4.68
C GLN A 116 6.28 8.63 4.56
N LEU A 117 5.82 9.80 4.10
CA LEU A 117 6.71 10.94 3.81
C LEU A 117 7.10 11.73 5.05
N GLY A 118 6.23 11.80 6.06
CA GLY A 118 6.45 12.58 7.28
C GLY A 118 7.18 11.82 8.39
N LEU A 119 7.09 10.48 8.42
CA LEU A 119 7.74 9.65 9.43
C LEU A 119 8.66 8.58 8.83
N GLY A 120 8.12 7.71 7.96
CA GLY A 120 8.87 6.56 7.44
C GLY A 120 10.16 6.95 6.72
N PHE A 121 10.07 7.83 5.72
CA PHE A 121 11.23 8.31 4.95
C PHE A 121 12.25 9.07 5.80
N PRO A 122 11.86 10.05 6.64
CA PRO A 122 12.80 10.70 7.55
C PRO A 122 13.55 9.71 8.46
N LEU A 123 12.83 8.75 9.08
CA LEU A 123 13.44 7.77 9.98
C LEU A 123 14.43 6.84 9.27
N ILE A 124 14.05 6.27 8.11
CA ILE A 124 14.93 5.35 7.38
C ILE A 124 16.18 6.08 6.84
N LEU A 125 16.04 7.33 6.39
CA LEU A 125 17.14 8.13 5.87
C LEU A 125 18.09 8.54 6.99
N LEU A 126 17.57 9.02 8.13
CA LEU A 126 18.39 9.40 9.29
C LEU A 126 19.10 8.18 9.89
N GLY A 127 18.41 7.04 10.01
CA GLY A 127 19.02 5.79 10.48
C GLY A 127 20.09 5.26 9.53
N SER A 128 19.93 5.44 8.21
CA SER A 128 20.96 5.06 7.23
C SER A 128 22.15 6.03 7.27
N LEU A 129 21.88 7.33 7.38
CA LEU A 129 22.90 8.37 7.48
C LEU A 129 23.77 8.20 8.73
N SER A 130 23.19 7.78 9.86
CA SER A 130 23.95 7.60 11.10
C SER A 130 25.07 6.54 10.96
N VAL A 131 24.84 5.48 10.17
CA VAL A 131 25.90 4.48 9.85
C VAL A 131 26.96 5.06 8.95
N ILE A 132 26.58 5.87 7.95
CA ILE A 132 27.53 6.53 7.06
C ILE A 132 28.44 7.44 7.88
N VAL A 133 27.86 8.31 8.72
CA VAL A 133 28.62 9.20 9.61
C VAL A 133 29.51 8.43 10.57
N HIS A 134 29.01 7.34 11.16
CA HIS A 134 29.80 6.49 12.05
C HIS A 134 31.02 5.90 11.33
N LYS A 135 30.80 5.29 10.15
CA LYS A 135 31.88 4.67 9.37
C LYS A 135 32.91 5.66 8.87
N GLU A 136 32.47 6.83 8.41
CA GLU A 136 33.36 7.90 7.98
C GLU A 136 34.30 8.33 9.12
N LYS A 137 33.76 8.52 10.33
CA LYS A 137 34.54 8.88 11.52
C LYS A 137 35.55 7.80 11.94
N MET A 138 35.24 6.53 11.69
CA MET A 138 36.11 5.40 12.01
C MET A 138 37.06 5.03 10.86
N GLY A 139 36.97 5.68 9.69
CA GLY A 139 37.75 5.32 8.51
C GLY A 139 37.42 3.94 7.95
N TRP A 140 36.20 3.44 8.17
CA TRP A 140 35.79 2.09 7.78
C TRP A 140 35.16 2.04 6.38
N PRO A 141 35.39 0.95 5.61
CA PRO A 141 34.82 0.83 4.28
C PRO A 141 33.29 0.70 4.30
N HIS A 142 32.62 1.30 3.32
CA HIS A 142 31.16 1.29 3.19
C HIS A 142 30.67 0.09 2.37
N PHE A 143 29.42 -0.34 2.63
CA PHE A 143 28.69 -1.34 1.84
C PHE A 143 29.38 -2.70 1.61
N THR A 144 30.24 -3.13 2.54
CA THR A 144 31.01 -4.37 2.42
C THR A 144 30.20 -5.62 2.76
N SER A 145 29.33 -5.55 3.77
CA SER A 145 28.54 -6.69 4.27
C SER A 145 27.31 -6.95 3.41
N LEU A 146 26.84 -8.22 3.43
CA LEU A 146 25.58 -8.59 2.77
C LEU A 146 24.41 -7.72 3.25
N HIS A 147 24.29 -7.52 4.57
CA HIS A 147 23.28 -6.67 5.17
C HIS A 147 23.28 -5.25 4.57
N SER A 148 24.45 -4.62 4.44
CA SER A 148 24.55 -3.26 3.89
C SER A 148 24.22 -3.17 2.40
N LYS A 149 24.54 -4.21 1.62
CA LYS A 149 24.20 -4.28 0.19
C LYS A 149 22.69 -4.47 -0.01
N VAL A 150 22.08 -5.40 0.72
CA VAL A 150 20.63 -5.62 0.68
C VAL A 150 19.89 -4.38 1.19
N GLY A 151 20.32 -3.79 2.30
CA GLY A 151 19.74 -2.57 2.85
C GLY A 151 19.78 -1.39 1.87
N LEU A 152 20.90 -1.20 1.16
CA LEU A 152 21.00 -0.18 0.12
C LEU A 152 20.04 -0.45 -1.04
N ALA A 153 19.96 -1.70 -1.51
CA ALA A 153 19.01 -2.08 -2.56
C ALA A 153 17.55 -1.83 -2.12
N THR A 154 17.20 -2.19 -0.87
CA THR A 154 15.88 -1.91 -0.30
C THR A 154 15.59 -0.42 -0.20
N LEU A 155 16.56 0.40 0.21
CA LEU A 155 16.40 1.85 0.28
C LEU A 155 16.16 2.45 -1.12
N ILE A 156 16.91 2.01 -2.13
CA ILE A 156 16.69 2.41 -3.53
C ILE A 156 15.27 2.04 -3.97
N LEU A 157 14.84 0.80 -3.69
CA LEU A 157 13.49 0.34 -4.03
C LEU A 157 12.40 1.14 -3.31
N LEU A 158 12.60 1.51 -2.04
CA LEU A 158 11.66 2.35 -1.30
C LEU A 158 11.53 3.75 -1.94
N VAL A 159 12.65 4.37 -2.31
CA VAL A 159 12.65 5.68 -2.98
C VAL A 159 11.94 5.59 -4.33
N LEU A 160 12.28 4.60 -5.16
CA LEU A 160 11.59 4.34 -6.42
C LEU A 160 10.09 4.14 -6.19
N GLN A 161 9.72 3.49 -5.10
CA GLN A 161 8.33 3.22 -4.80
C GLN A 161 7.55 4.47 -4.40
N ALA A 162 8.16 5.39 -3.64
CA ALA A 162 7.57 6.68 -3.35
C ALA A 162 7.43 7.54 -4.61
N LEU A 163 8.44 7.53 -5.49
CA LEU A 163 8.37 8.24 -6.77
C LEU A 163 7.25 7.69 -7.66
N ALA A 164 7.13 6.37 -7.80
CA ALA A 164 6.06 5.74 -8.57
C ALA A 164 4.67 6.04 -7.98
N GLY A 165 4.55 6.03 -6.64
CA GLY A 165 3.32 6.41 -5.94
C GLY A 165 2.93 7.88 -6.16
N GLY A 166 3.91 8.79 -6.08
CA GLY A 166 3.71 10.21 -6.36
C GLY A 166 3.33 10.47 -7.82
N ALA A 167 4.10 9.90 -8.75
CA ALA A 167 3.91 10.07 -10.19
C ALA A 167 2.57 9.51 -10.69
N SER A 168 2.03 8.47 -10.06
CA SER A 168 0.74 7.89 -10.43
C SER A 168 -0.47 8.70 -9.99
N LEU A 169 -0.38 9.43 -8.87
CA LEU A 169 -1.54 10.02 -8.19
C LEU A 169 -1.54 11.55 -8.18
N TRP A 170 -0.38 12.19 -8.10
CA TRP A 170 -0.29 13.65 -8.03
C TRP A 170 -0.60 14.30 -9.37
N GLY A 171 -1.36 15.40 -9.33
CA GLY A 171 -1.78 16.12 -10.53
C GLY A 171 -2.52 15.23 -11.53
N LYS A 172 -3.25 14.20 -11.10
CA LYS A 172 -3.92 13.22 -11.98
C LYS A 172 -2.97 12.49 -12.94
N GLY A 173 -1.74 12.21 -12.50
CA GLY A 173 -0.77 11.44 -13.30
C GLY A 173 -0.11 12.26 -14.41
N VAL A 174 -0.11 13.59 -14.33
CA VAL A 174 0.55 14.47 -15.32
C VAL A 174 2.01 14.07 -15.54
N ALA A 175 2.73 13.68 -14.49
CA ALA A 175 4.13 13.25 -14.56
C ALA A 175 4.36 12.01 -15.46
N VAL A 176 3.32 11.21 -15.70
CA VAL A 176 3.38 9.99 -16.53
C VAL A 176 2.53 10.08 -17.79
N GLY A 177 2.07 11.28 -18.14
CA GLY A 177 1.30 11.53 -19.36
C GLY A 177 -0.20 11.28 -19.22
N GLY A 178 -0.76 11.42 -18.01
CA GLY A 178 -2.19 11.46 -17.75
C GLY A 178 -2.73 10.33 -16.90
N GLU A 179 -4.03 10.40 -16.61
CA GLU A 179 -4.70 9.56 -15.60
C GLU A 179 -4.65 8.06 -15.92
N GLU A 180 -4.83 7.69 -17.19
CA GLU A 180 -4.76 6.30 -17.67
C GLU A 180 -3.40 5.65 -17.35
N ARG A 181 -2.30 6.35 -17.67
CA ARG A 181 -0.94 5.87 -17.38
C ARG A 181 -0.64 5.89 -15.89
N GLY A 182 -1.18 6.86 -15.15
CA GLY A 182 -1.12 6.90 -13.69
C GLY A 182 -1.74 5.67 -13.05
N LYS A 183 -2.94 5.26 -13.49
CA LYS A 183 -3.62 4.04 -13.03
C LYS A 183 -2.81 2.77 -13.33
N SER A 184 -2.19 2.69 -14.51
CA SER A 184 -1.31 1.58 -14.87
C SER A 184 -0.08 1.49 -13.96
N LEU A 185 0.59 2.62 -13.69
CA LEU A 185 1.73 2.67 -12.79
C LEU A 185 1.34 2.31 -11.34
N TRP A 186 0.17 2.76 -10.88
CA TRP A 186 -0.35 2.43 -9.55
C TRP A 186 -0.49 0.92 -9.31
N LYS A 187 -0.84 0.15 -10.35
CA LYS A 187 -0.89 -1.32 -10.27
C LYS A 187 0.48 -1.90 -9.86
N TRP A 188 1.56 -1.39 -10.45
CA TRP A 188 2.93 -1.81 -10.13
C TRP A 188 3.37 -1.33 -8.75
N HIS A 189 3.02 -0.10 -8.38
CA HIS A 189 3.22 0.43 -7.04
C HIS A 189 2.61 -0.49 -5.98
N ARG A 190 1.39 -0.98 -6.21
CA ARG A 190 0.75 -1.93 -5.30
C ARG A 190 1.41 -3.31 -5.29
N LEU A 191 1.68 -3.89 -6.47
CA LEU A 191 2.25 -5.24 -6.61
C LEU A 191 3.59 -5.39 -5.90
N TRP A 192 4.46 -4.41 -6.06
CA TRP A 192 5.80 -4.43 -5.47
C TRP A 192 5.77 -4.14 -3.97
N ALA A 193 4.76 -3.42 -3.49
CA ALA A 193 4.53 -3.25 -2.06
C ALA A 193 3.91 -4.49 -1.39
N THR A 194 3.12 -5.28 -2.13
CA THR A 194 2.43 -6.48 -1.63
C THR A 194 2.82 -7.71 -2.44
N SER A 195 4.11 -8.05 -2.50
CA SER A 195 4.56 -9.32 -3.08
C SER A 195 4.32 -10.47 -2.08
N SER A 196 3.05 -10.71 -1.71
CA SER A 196 2.51 -11.91 -1.05
C SER A 196 1.07 -11.67 -0.60
N SER A 197 0.13 -11.44 -1.55
CA SER A 197 -1.33 -11.56 -1.34
C SER A 197 -2.07 -11.33 -2.66
N ARG A 198 -1.85 -12.20 -3.65
CA ARG A 198 -2.78 -12.46 -4.77
C ARG A 198 -2.17 -13.51 -5.71
N CYS A 199 -2.22 -14.77 -5.28
CA CYS A 199 -2.36 -15.88 -6.21
C CYS A 199 -3.82 -15.82 -6.74
N SER A 200 -4.08 -14.90 -7.67
CA SER A 200 -5.28 -14.87 -8.53
C SER A 200 -4.96 -14.24 -9.89
N TRP A 201 -3.68 -14.25 -10.29
CA TRP A 201 -3.29 -14.16 -11.69
C TRP A 201 -3.53 -15.51 -12.39
N LEU A 202 -4.78 -15.96 -12.37
CA LEU A 202 -5.31 -16.76 -13.47
C LEU A 202 -6.17 -15.78 -14.26
N PRO A 203 -5.69 -15.28 -15.42
CA PRO A 203 -6.59 -14.54 -16.30
C PRO A 203 -7.77 -15.45 -16.61
N SER A 204 -8.98 -14.97 -16.33
CA SER A 204 -10.25 -15.57 -16.71
C SER A 204 -10.48 -15.53 -18.23
N SER A 205 -9.43 -15.72 -19.02
CA SER A 205 -9.43 -15.77 -20.48
C SER A 205 -9.32 -17.20 -21.01
N TRP A 206 -9.76 -18.19 -20.23
CA TRP A 206 -10.17 -19.51 -20.77
C TRP A 206 -11.66 -19.53 -21.09
N GLU A 207 -12.18 -18.38 -21.52
CA GLU A 207 -13.50 -18.22 -22.09
C GLU A 207 -13.67 -19.20 -23.25
N VAL A 208 -14.35 -20.31 -22.95
CA VAL A 208 -15.31 -21.03 -23.80
C VAL A 208 -15.17 -20.70 -25.28
N ARG A 209 -14.13 -21.25 -25.92
CA ARG A 209 -14.15 -21.50 -27.37
C ARG A 209 -14.70 -22.90 -27.61
N LEU A 210 -15.99 -23.06 -27.40
CA LEU A 210 -16.81 -24.06 -28.08
C LEU A 210 -18.24 -23.49 -28.23
N ARG A 211 -18.40 -22.49 -29.11
CA ARG A 211 -19.68 -22.26 -29.80
C ARG A 211 -19.61 -22.98 -31.16
N THR A 212 -20.22 -24.16 -31.17
CA THR A 212 -21.12 -24.71 -32.22
C THR A 212 -20.96 -24.27 -33.69
N GLY A 213 -20.68 -25.27 -34.55
CA GLY A 213 -21.33 -25.54 -35.86
C GLY A 213 -20.49 -25.33 -37.13
N PRO A 214 -20.82 -25.91 -38.32
CA PRO A 214 -21.95 -26.81 -38.65
C PRO A 214 -21.62 -28.09 -39.50
N ARG A 215 -22.63 -28.96 -39.58
CA ARG A 215 -22.86 -30.17 -40.41
C ARG A 215 -22.36 -31.50 -39.87
#